data_AF-A0A8H3YIA4-F1
#
_entry.id   AF-A0A8H3YIA4-F1
#
_cell.length_a   1.000
_cell.length_b   1.000
_cell.length_c   1.000
_cell.angle_alpha   90.00
_cell.angle_beta   90.00
_cell.angle_gamma   90.00
#
_symmetry.space_group_name_H-M   'P 1'
#
loop_
_entity.id
_entity.type
_entity.pdbx_description
1 polymer ?
#
loop_
_entity_poly.entity_id
_entity_poly.type
_entity_poly.pdbx_seq_one_letter_code
_entity_poly.pdbx_strand_id
1 'polypeptide(L)'
;MPPKADLNKVGSESCESCLGENPYVRMSKQEYGKECKICTRPFTVFRWNPGAGARFKKTEICTTCAKIKNVCQTCLLDLEYGLPTQVRDAALGRLNEAPTSDINKQYYTQVMEQAMSNTSSGLLQDTPDARMASSAAKEMLKDLARKDPYYKRNRPHICSFFVKGECKRGNECPFRHEVPQANGLEKQNIVDRYHGNNDPVAKKILREHAESKGLTAPEDQSITTLIFLGLPECQEQDVKTSLMSACPFVQQGQVKSLTIVAASHCAFVVFNQRSVAERVAEALTAQGGIEVLGKRGKVVWGKARPARGAAAAAAGKAKATTAA
;
A
#
# COMPACT_ATOMS: atom_id res chain seq x y z
N MET A 1 18.11 35.83 18.16
CA MET A 1 17.15 35.50 17.08
C MET A 1 17.70 34.30 16.33
N PRO A 2 17.00 33.16 16.26
CA PRO A 2 17.48 32.05 15.46
C PRO A 2 17.57 32.49 13.99
N PRO A 3 18.56 31.99 13.22
CA PRO A 3 18.79 32.43 11.86
C PRO A 3 17.53 32.17 11.02
N LYS A 4 17.09 33.20 10.29
CA LYS A 4 16.00 33.09 9.32
C LYS A 4 16.39 31.98 8.34
N ALA A 5 15.79 30.80 8.48
CA ALA A 5 15.97 29.72 7.54
C ALA A 5 15.66 30.27 6.14
N ASP A 6 16.57 30.06 5.19
CA ASP A 6 16.39 30.52 3.81
C ASP A 6 15.04 30.05 3.25
N LEU A 7 14.08 30.97 3.18
CA LEU A 7 12.71 30.74 2.66
C LEU A 7 12.69 30.30 1.19
N ASN A 8 13.84 30.42 0.51
CA ASN A 8 14.05 30.02 -0.88
C ASN A 8 14.72 28.65 -1.05
N LYS A 9 15.10 27.96 0.04
CA LYS A 9 15.62 26.58 -0.01
C LYS A 9 14.52 25.50 0.03
N VAL A 10 13.25 25.91 -0.10
CA VAL A 10 12.11 24.99 -0.07
C VAL A 10 11.82 24.52 -1.50
N GLY A 11 12.56 23.51 -1.95
CA GLY A 11 12.26 22.80 -3.21
C GLY A 11 10.92 22.06 -3.14
N SER A 12 10.22 21.93 -4.27
CA SER A 12 9.01 21.11 -4.37
C SER A 12 9.37 19.67 -4.77
N GLU A 13 8.97 18.69 -3.96
CA GLU A 13 9.18 17.27 -4.24
C GLU A 13 8.02 16.74 -5.12
N SER A 14 8.14 16.87 -6.44
CA SER A 14 7.11 16.47 -7.41
C SER A 14 7.62 15.50 -8.45
N CYS A 15 6.85 14.45 -8.77
CA CYS A 15 7.22 13.49 -9.80
C CYS A 15 6.94 14.01 -11.22
N GLU A 16 7.64 13.44 -12.20
CA GLU A 16 7.58 13.82 -13.62
C GLU A 16 6.13 13.77 -14.16
N SER A 17 5.39 12.71 -13.85
CA SER A 17 3.98 12.59 -14.26
C SER A 17 3.09 13.75 -13.76
N CYS A 18 3.44 14.37 -12.64
CA CYS A 18 2.70 15.49 -12.07
C CYS A 18 3.18 16.85 -12.55
N LEU A 19 4.45 16.97 -12.88
CA LEU A 19 5.02 18.16 -13.51
C LEU A 19 4.53 18.30 -14.95
N GLY A 20 4.34 17.19 -15.66
CA GLY A 20 3.83 17.15 -17.03
C GLY A 20 4.92 16.92 -18.06
N GLU A 21 4.52 16.90 -19.33
CA GLU A 21 5.40 16.59 -20.47
C GLU A 21 6.34 17.75 -20.83
N ASN A 22 5.96 18.98 -20.47
CA ASN A 22 6.72 20.18 -20.83
C ASN A 22 7.92 20.37 -19.89
N PRO A 23 9.17 20.38 -20.40
CA PRO A 23 10.36 20.66 -19.60
C PRO A 23 10.36 22.05 -18.95
N TYR A 24 9.65 23.02 -19.55
CA TYR A 24 9.55 24.39 -19.07
C TYR A 24 8.22 24.62 -18.35
N VAL A 25 8.23 24.45 -17.03
CA VAL A 25 7.04 24.63 -16.19
C VAL A 25 7.03 26.02 -15.53
N ARG A 26 5.95 26.77 -15.75
CA ARG A 26 5.66 27.98 -14.98
C ARG A 26 4.87 27.63 -13.73
N MET A 27 5.41 27.98 -12.56
CA MET A 27 4.77 27.73 -11.27
C MET A 27 4.62 29.03 -10.46
N SER A 28 3.52 29.15 -9.72
CA SER A 28 3.32 30.20 -8.72
C SER A 28 3.67 29.66 -7.34
N LYS A 29 4.52 30.38 -6.59
CA LYS A 29 4.86 30.12 -5.19
C LYS A 29 3.94 30.96 -4.30
N GLN A 30 3.22 30.33 -3.38
CA GLN A 30 2.45 31.01 -2.35
C GLN A 30 2.93 30.52 -0.98
N GLU A 31 3.58 31.41 -0.23
CA GLU A 31 4.10 31.09 1.11
C GLU A 31 2.94 30.94 2.10
N TYR A 32 2.98 29.88 2.91
CA TYR A 32 1.96 29.54 3.91
C TYR A 32 0.51 29.56 3.39
N GLY A 33 0.30 29.21 2.11
CA GLY A 33 -1.00 29.35 1.46
C GLY A 33 -2.06 28.35 1.91
N LYS A 34 -1.66 27.16 2.38
CA LYS A 34 -2.56 26.09 2.84
C LYS A 34 -1.94 25.28 3.97
N GLU A 35 -2.81 24.65 4.76
CA GLU A 35 -2.45 23.59 5.69
C GLU A 35 -2.17 22.27 4.97
N CYS A 36 -1.18 21.53 5.46
CA CYS A 36 -0.83 20.19 4.99
C CYS A 36 -1.94 19.21 5.33
N LYS A 37 -2.37 18.40 4.35
CA LYS A 37 -3.41 17.37 4.56
C LYS A 37 -3.03 16.24 5.50
N ILE A 38 -1.76 16.16 5.91
CA ILE A 38 -1.26 15.18 6.87
C ILE A 38 -1.00 15.86 8.21
N CYS A 39 0.02 16.71 8.31
CA CYS A 39 0.43 17.28 9.61
C CYS A 39 -0.33 18.54 10.04
N THR A 40 -1.33 19.00 9.27
CA THR A 40 -2.12 20.23 9.51
C THR A 40 -1.33 21.54 9.65
N ARG A 41 0.00 21.50 9.50
CA ARG A 41 0.87 22.68 9.51
C ARG A 41 0.76 23.47 8.20
N PRO A 42 0.75 24.81 8.25
CA PRO A 42 0.78 25.64 7.05
C PRO A 42 2.10 25.45 6.30
N PHE A 43 2.04 25.41 4.96
CA PHE A 43 3.22 25.21 4.12
C PHE A 43 3.14 26.03 2.83
N THR A 44 4.28 26.13 2.13
CA THR A 44 4.38 26.80 0.84
C THR A 44 3.72 25.98 -0.25
N VAL A 45 2.70 26.55 -0.88
CA VAL A 45 1.94 25.92 -1.97
C VAL A 45 2.55 26.33 -3.31
N PHE A 46 2.90 25.33 -4.10
CA PHE A 46 3.27 25.51 -5.49
C PHE A 46 2.08 25.14 -6.36
N ARG A 47 1.75 25.96 -7.35
CA ARG A 47 0.67 25.69 -8.31
C ARG A 47 1.19 25.89 -9.74
N TRP A 48 0.94 24.92 -10.61
CA TRP A 48 1.40 24.92 -12.00
C TRP A 48 0.37 24.26 -12.93
N ASN A 49 0.54 24.47 -14.24
CA ASN A 49 -0.21 23.76 -15.26
C ASN A 49 0.69 22.71 -15.94
N PRO A 50 0.41 21.40 -15.82
CA PRO A 50 1.25 20.35 -16.41
C PRO A 50 1.25 20.29 -17.94
N GLY A 51 0.24 20.85 -18.62
CA GLY A 51 0.15 20.75 -20.07
C GLY A 51 -1.13 21.34 -20.66
N ALA A 52 -1.23 21.32 -21.99
CA ALA A 52 -2.43 21.74 -22.70
C ALA A 52 -3.59 20.79 -22.37
N GLY A 53 -4.74 21.34 -21.95
CA GLY A 53 -5.90 20.55 -21.53
C GLY A 53 -5.76 19.83 -20.18
N ALA A 54 -4.67 20.06 -19.44
CA ALA A 54 -4.52 19.58 -18.07
C ALA A 54 -5.16 20.55 -17.06
N ARG A 55 -5.50 20.04 -15.88
CA ARG A 55 -5.90 20.90 -14.75
C ARG A 55 -4.67 21.49 -14.08
N PHE A 56 -4.85 22.67 -13.50
CA PHE A 56 -3.86 23.20 -12.56
C PHE A 56 -3.68 22.24 -11.39
N LYS A 57 -2.44 21.79 -11.21
CA LYS A 57 -2.02 21.01 -10.05
C LYS A 57 -1.44 21.93 -9.00
N LYS A 58 -1.53 21.47 -7.76
CA LYS A 58 -0.94 22.15 -6.60
C LYS A 58 -0.41 21.11 -5.61
N THR A 59 0.55 21.51 -4.78
CA THR A 59 1.02 20.70 -3.66
C THR A 59 -0.08 20.55 -2.60
N GLU A 60 -0.25 19.34 -2.06
CA GLU A 60 -1.27 19.00 -1.05
C GLU A 60 -0.66 18.68 0.33
N ILE A 61 0.63 18.32 0.36
CA ILE A 61 1.39 18.03 1.58
C ILE A 61 2.66 18.89 1.67
N CYS A 62 3.13 19.12 2.89
CA CYS A 62 4.37 19.85 3.14
C CYS A 62 5.61 19.04 2.68
N THR A 63 6.73 19.74 2.48
CA THR A 63 8.03 19.14 2.13
C THR A 63 8.50 18.13 3.17
N THR A 64 8.27 18.41 4.46
CA THR A 64 8.63 17.52 5.58
C THR A 64 7.93 16.17 5.47
N CYS A 65 6.60 16.15 5.27
CA CYS A 65 5.85 14.91 5.07
C CYS A 65 6.25 14.19 3.78
N ALA A 66 6.52 14.92 2.71
CA ALA A 66 7.01 14.33 1.46
C ALA A 66 8.35 13.61 1.65
N LYS A 67 9.29 14.21 2.39
CA LYS A 67 10.63 13.66 2.65
C LYS A 67 10.63 12.48 3.61
N ILE A 68 9.86 12.53 4.70
CA ILE A 68 9.73 11.41 5.66
C ILE A 68 9.32 10.12 4.95
N LYS A 69 8.39 10.21 4.00
CA LYS A 69 7.85 9.07 3.28
C LYS A 69 8.41 8.89 1.87
N ASN A 70 9.34 9.71 1.40
CA ASN A 70 9.81 9.74 0.01
C ASN A 70 8.67 9.71 -1.02
N VAL A 71 7.72 10.65 -0.92
CA VAL A 71 6.53 10.71 -1.79
C VAL A 71 6.37 12.07 -2.47
N CYS A 72 5.72 12.07 -3.63
CA CYS A 72 5.35 13.29 -4.33
C CYS A 72 4.30 14.09 -3.56
N GLN A 73 4.52 15.41 -3.46
CA GLN A 73 3.65 16.35 -2.76
C GLN A 73 2.23 16.50 -3.32
N THR A 74 2.00 16.10 -4.58
CA THR A 74 0.69 16.23 -5.23
C THR A 74 -0.06 14.90 -5.32
N CYS A 75 0.67 13.81 -5.59
CA CYS A 75 0.05 12.55 -5.96
C CYS A 75 0.20 11.45 -4.90
N LEU A 76 1.06 11.68 -3.90
CA LEU A 76 1.34 10.78 -2.77
C LEU A 76 1.89 9.41 -3.19
N LEU A 77 2.35 9.29 -4.43
CA LEU A 77 3.11 8.13 -4.88
C LEU A 77 4.58 8.29 -4.53
N ASP A 78 5.25 7.17 -4.37
CA ASP A 78 6.70 7.11 -4.21
C ASP A 78 7.44 7.78 -5.38
N LEU A 79 8.54 8.48 -5.07
CA LEU A 79 9.34 9.20 -6.06
C LEU A 79 10.23 8.28 -6.91
N GLU A 80 10.59 7.09 -6.43
CA GLU A 80 11.51 6.17 -7.09
C GLU A 80 10.77 5.21 -8.05
N TYR A 81 9.67 4.61 -7.61
CA TYR A 81 8.92 3.58 -8.34
C TYR A 81 7.55 4.07 -8.86
N GLY A 82 7.04 5.22 -8.39
CA GLY A 82 5.71 5.70 -8.77
C GLY A 82 4.55 4.83 -8.26
N LEU A 83 4.78 4.04 -7.21
CA LEU A 83 3.79 3.14 -6.60
C LEU A 83 3.15 3.75 -5.34
N PRO A 84 1.95 3.31 -4.94
CA PRO A 84 1.37 3.68 -3.65
C PRO A 84 2.27 3.28 -2.48
N THR A 85 2.26 4.08 -1.41
CA THR A 85 3.09 3.84 -0.21
C THR A 85 2.84 2.46 0.39
N GLN A 86 1.60 1.99 0.41
CA GLN A 86 1.26 0.66 0.93
C GLN A 86 1.97 -0.47 0.15
N VAL A 87 2.07 -0.38 -1.17
CA VAL A 87 2.72 -1.43 -1.99
C VAL A 87 4.22 -1.45 -1.71
N ARG A 88 4.83 -0.26 -1.66
CA ARG A 88 6.26 -0.10 -1.37
C ARG A 88 6.61 -0.56 0.03
N ASP A 89 5.86 -0.10 1.03
CA ASP A 89 6.13 -0.39 2.43
C ASP A 89 5.88 -1.89 2.72
N ALA A 90 4.90 -2.52 2.07
CA ALA A 90 4.69 -3.97 2.13
C ALA A 90 5.85 -4.78 1.55
N ALA A 91 6.37 -4.41 0.38
CA ALA A 91 7.50 -5.10 -0.25
C ALA A 91 8.81 -4.92 0.51
N LEU A 92 9.08 -3.71 1.02
CA LEU A 92 10.30 -3.40 1.77
C LEU A 92 10.23 -3.87 3.24
N GLY A 93 9.08 -4.34 3.71
CA GLY A 93 8.86 -4.68 5.13
C GLY A 93 9.01 -3.47 6.05
N ARG A 94 8.81 -2.25 5.53
CA ARG A 94 8.94 -1.03 6.33
C ARG A 94 7.72 -0.86 7.22
N LEU A 95 7.97 -0.68 8.52
CA LEU A 95 6.93 -0.42 9.49
C LEU A 95 6.48 1.04 9.40
N ASN A 96 5.15 1.24 9.42
CA ASN A 96 4.54 2.55 9.47
C ASN A 96 4.37 2.98 10.93
N GLU A 97 5.46 3.41 11.56
CA GLU A 97 5.47 3.87 12.96
C GLU A 97 4.90 5.29 13.15
N ALA A 98 4.34 5.90 12.10
CA ALA A 98 3.83 7.26 12.19
C ALA A 98 2.61 7.32 13.13
N PRO A 99 2.66 8.08 14.24
CA PRO A 99 1.55 8.17 15.17
C PRO A 99 0.32 8.83 14.52
N THR A 100 -0.87 8.33 14.87
CA THR A 100 -2.14 8.80 14.33
C THR A 100 -2.81 9.88 15.17
N SER A 101 -2.52 9.97 16.47
CA SER A 101 -3.07 11.00 17.34
C SER A 101 -2.46 12.37 17.05
N ASP A 102 -3.28 13.42 17.15
CA ASP A 102 -2.91 14.77 16.69
C ASP A 102 -1.66 15.32 17.41
N ILE A 103 -1.58 15.15 18.74
CA ILE A 103 -0.44 15.64 19.55
C ILE A 103 0.84 14.89 19.19
N ASN A 104 0.79 13.55 19.17
CA ASN A 104 1.96 12.72 18.89
C ASN A 104 2.46 12.93 17.45
N LYS A 105 1.53 13.15 16.52
CA LYS A 105 1.86 13.46 15.12
C LYS A 105 2.60 14.78 14.97
N GLN A 106 2.16 15.83 15.67
CA GLN A 106 2.84 17.12 15.64
C GLN A 106 4.24 17.02 16.24
N TYR A 107 4.37 16.38 17.41
CA TYR A 107 5.65 16.12 18.06
C TYR A 107 6.59 15.33 17.15
N TYR A 108 6.13 14.20 16.60
CA TYR A 108 6.90 13.37 15.68
C TYR A 108 7.37 14.16 14.44
N THR A 109 6.48 14.97 13.86
CA THR A 109 6.82 15.80 12.69
C THR A 109 7.87 16.84 13.04
N GLN A 110 7.81 17.44 14.22
CA GLN A 110 8.79 18.43 14.69
C GLN A 110 10.17 17.78 14.94
N VAL A 111 10.20 16.62 15.59
CA VAL A 111 11.44 15.86 15.82
C VAL A 111 12.08 15.46 14.49
N MET A 112 11.28 14.95 13.54
CA MET A 112 11.77 14.56 12.21
C MET A 112 12.22 15.77 11.38
N GLU A 113 11.55 16.92 11.50
CA GLU A 113 11.98 18.15 10.85
C GLU A 113 13.32 18.64 11.38
N GLN A 114 13.52 18.62 12.71
CA GLN A 114 14.81 18.95 13.33
C GLN A 114 15.91 17.96 12.92
N ALA A 115 15.60 16.67 12.85
CA ALA A 115 16.53 15.66 12.36
C ALA A 115 16.93 15.95 10.90
N MET A 116 15.95 16.22 10.03
CA MET A 116 16.20 16.53 8.61
C MET A 116 16.90 17.87 8.38
N SER A 117 16.71 18.87 9.24
CA SER A 117 17.46 20.12 9.14
C SER A 117 18.94 19.97 9.48
N ASN A 118 19.26 19.01 10.37
CA ASN A 118 20.64 18.73 10.79
C ASN A 118 21.39 17.86 9.77
N THR A 119 20.68 17.06 8.97
CA THR A 119 21.28 16.26 7.90
C THR A 119 21.36 17.07 6.59
N SER A 120 22.57 17.30 6.08
CA SER A 120 22.83 18.12 4.87
C SER A 120 22.11 17.63 3.60
N SER A 121 21.82 16.33 3.50
CA SER A 121 21.11 15.71 2.37
C SER A 121 19.58 15.88 2.45
N GLY A 122 19.02 16.24 3.62
CA GLY A 122 17.56 16.37 3.82
C GLY A 122 16.77 15.07 3.61
N LEU A 123 17.44 13.92 3.44
CA LEU A 123 16.87 12.58 3.40
C LEU A 123 17.29 11.83 4.67
N LEU A 124 16.34 11.15 5.31
CA LEU A 124 16.59 10.23 6.45
C LEU A 124 17.15 8.86 5.99
N GLN A 125 17.68 8.79 4.76
CA GLN A 125 18.05 7.55 4.06
C GLN A 125 19.35 6.90 4.60
N ASP A 126 20.14 7.61 5.40
CA ASP A 126 21.39 7.09 5.98
C ASP A 126 21.19 6.30 7.29
N THR A 127 19.96 5.87 7.58
CA THR A 127 19.72 4.87 8.61
C THR A 127 20.03 3.46 8.05
N PRO A 128 20.80 2.62 8.76
CA PRO A 128 21.25 1.30 8.28
C PRO A 128 20.11 0.35 7.84
N ASP A 129 18.89 0.57 8.33
CA ASP A 129 17.70 -0.21 7.94
C ASP A 129 17.28 0.00 6.48
N ALA A 130 17.58 1.16 5.88
CA ALA A 130 17.30 1.39 4.45
C ALA A 130 18.23 0.60 3.52
N ARG A 131 19.44 0.24 3.98
CA ARG A 131 20.40 -0.60 3.26
C ARG A 131 20.06 -2.10 3.36
N MET A 132 19.31 -2.50 4.39
CA MET A 132 18.86 -3.89 4.60
C MET A 132 17.58 -4.29 3.87
N ALA A 133 17.02 -3.43 3.02
CA ALA A 133 15.95 -3.86 2.12
C ALA A 133 16.50 -4.89 1.12
N SER A 134 15.97 -6.12 1.16
CA SER A 134 16.44 -7.22 0.31
C SER A 134 16.43 -6.82 -1.17
N SER A 135 17.48 -7.19 -1.92
CA SER A 135 17.58 -6.93 -3.37
C SER A 135 16.33 -7.43 -4.12
N ALA A 136 15.76 -8.54 -3.65
CA ALA A 136 14.52 -9.12 -4.18
C ALA A 136 13.29 -8.20 -4.04
N ALA A 137 13.19 -7.44 -2.94
CA ALA A 137 12.10 -6.48 -2.75
C ALA A 137 12.20 -5.32 -3.75
N LYS A 138 13.41 -4.84 -4.03
CA LYS A 138 13.65 -3.77 -5.00
C LYS A 138 13.36 -4.22 -6.43
N GLU A 139 13.72 -5.46 -6.77
CA GLU A 139 13.42 -6.06 -8.08
C GLU A 139 11.91 -6.16 -8.30
N MET A 140 11.16 -6.67 -7.32
CA MET A 140 9.70 -6.70 -7.38
C MET A 140 9.08 -5.30 -7.58
N LEU A 141 9.58 -4.29 -6.88
CA LEU A 141 9.06 -2.92 -7.01
C LEU A 141 9.35 -2.33 -8.39
N LYS A 142 10.49 -2.67 -9.00
CA LYS A 142 10.80 -2.29 -10.39
C LYS A 142 9.88 -2.96 -11.40
N ASP A 143 9.55 -4.23 -11.19
CA ASP A 143 8.63 -4.95 -12.08
C ASP A 143 7.20 -4.40 -12.04
N LEU A 144 6.76 -3.95 -10.86
CA LEU A 144 5.45 -3.32 -10.69
C LEU A 144 5.43 -1.84 -11.11
N ALA A 145 6.60 -1.18 -11.16
CA ALA A 145 6.71 0.21 -11.53
C ALA A 145 6.31 0.43 -13.00
N ARG A 146 5.60 1.53 -13.26
CA ARG A 146 5.26 1.90 -14.64
C ARG A 146 6.48 2.51 -15.31
N LYS A 147 6.78 2.06 -16.53
CA LYS A 147 7.87 2.61 -17.35
C LYS A 147 7.53 3.99 -17.90
N ASP A 148 6.27 4.21 -18.30
CA ASP A 148 5.82 5.47 -18.90
C ASP A 148 4.98 6.33 -17.92
N PRO A 149 5.14 7.66 -17.97
CA PRO A 149 4.37 8.58 -17.14
C PRO A 149 2.87 8.56 -17.47
N TYR A 150 2.04 8.45 -16.44
CA TYR A 150 0.58 8.37 -16.59
C TYR A 150 -0.10 9.74 -16.56
N TYR A 151 -0.07 10.47 -17.68
CA TYR A 151 -0.62 11.84 -17.77
C TYR A 151 -2.15 11.92 -17.71
N LYS A 152 -2.87 10.80 -17.83
CA LYS A 152 -4.34 10.76 -17.61
C LYS A 152 -4.73 11.26 -16.21
N ARG A 153 -3.82 11.24 -15.23
CA ARG A 153 -4.01 11.82 -13.88
C ARG A 153 -4.05 13.35 -13.87
N ASN A 154 -3.50 14.00 -14.89
CA ASN A 154 -3.45 15.47 -15.01
C ASN A 154 -4.75 16.02 -15.60
N ARG A 155 -5.65 15.15 -16.06
CA ARG A 155 -6.91 15.55 -16.67
C ARG A 155 -7.82 16.31 -15.68
N PRO A 156 -8.65 17.23 -16.17
CA PRO A 156 -9.67 17.89 -15.37
C PRO A 156 -10.61 16.91 -14.67
N HIS A 157 -11.21 17.36 -13.59
CA HIS A 157 -12.30 16.62 -12.96
C HIS A 157 -13.51 16.54 -13.90
N ILE A 158 -14.37 15.57 -13.65
CA ILE A 158 -15.63 15.41 -14.35
C ILE A 158 -16.56 16.56 -13.96
N CYS A 159 -17.25 17.12 -14.94
CA CYS A 159 -18.20 18.21 -14.71
C CYS A 159 -19.43 17.66 -13.98
N SER A 160 -19.64 18.09 -12.73
CA SER A 160 -20.82 17.70 -11.94
C SER A 160 -22.14 18.12 -12.60
N PHE A 161 -22.17 19.28 -13.28
CA PHE A 161 -23.35 19.77 -14.00
C PHE A 161 -23.62 18.97 -15.27
N PHE A 162 -22.60 18.43 -15.93
CA PHE A 162 -22.79 17.58 -17.10
C PHE A 162 -23.40 16.24 -16.70
N VAL A 163 -22.93 15.65 -15.59
CA VAL A 163 -23.50 14.40 -15.05
C VAL A 163 -24.98 14.58 -14.69
N LYS A 164 -25.40 15.79 -14.30
CA LYS A 164 -26.81 16.15 -14.04
C LYS A 164 -27.62 16.53 -15.29
N GLY A 165 -26.97 16.71 -16.45
CA GLY A 165 -27.63 17.18 -17.67
C GLY A 165 -27.85 18.70 -17.76
N GLU A 166 -27.30 19.49 -16.84
CA GLU A 166 -27.55 20.94 -16.71
C GLU A 166 -26.37 21.80 -17.19
N CYS A 167 -25.36 21.21 -17.84
CA CYS A 167 -24.18 21.95 -18.28
C CYS A 167 -24.47 22.87 -19.47
N LYS A 168 -24.66 24.16 -19.21
CA LYS A 168 -24.89 25.20 -20.24
C LYS A 168 -23.63 25.64 -20.98
N ARG A 169 -22.44 25.19 -20.55
CA ARG A 169 -21.14 25.62 -21.09
C ARG A 169 -20.71 24.86 -22.35
N GLY A 170 -21.40 23.78 -22.71
CA GLY A 170 -21.11 22.99 -23.91
C GLY A 170 -19.62 22.62 -24.04
N ASN A 171 -19.05 22.84 -25.22
CA ASN A 171 -17.65 22.51 -25.53
C ASN A 171 -16.62 23.46 -24.90
N GLU A 172 -17.04 24.58 -24.33
CA GLU A 172 -16.17 25.53 -23.64
C GLU A 172 -15.95 25.16 -22.16
N CYS A 173 -16.61 24.08 -21.69
CA CYS A 173 -16.45 23.61 -20.33
C CYS A 173 -15.02 23.09 -20.07
N PRO A 174 -14.25 23.64 -19.12
CA PRO A 174 -12.91 23.16 -18.77
C PRO A 174 -12.92 21.80 -18.07
N PHE A 175 -14.09 21.35 -17.62
CA PHE A 175 -14.27 20.06 -16.96
C PHE A 175 -14.66 19.00 -17.97
N ARG A 176 -14.35 17.74 -17.66
CA ARG A 176 -14.62 16.64 -18.59
C ARG A 176 -16.10 16.28 -18.61
N HIS A 177 -16.60 16.06 -19.81
CA HIS A 177 -17.96 15.59 -20.09
C HIS A 177 -17.94 14.08 -20.33
N GLU A 178 -17.77 13.32 -19.25
CA GLU A 178 -17.78 11.85 -19.27
C GLU A 178 -18.50 11.33 -18.03
N VAL A 179 -19.05 10.12 -18.12
CA VAL A 179 -19.72 9.47 -16.98
C VAL A 179 -18.63 8.86 -16.06
N PRO A 180 -18.67 9.13 -14.74
CA PRO A 180 -17.74 8.50 -13.81
C PRO A 180 -17.91 6.97 -13.82
N GLN A 181 -16.81 6.23 -13.84
CA GLN A 181 -16.83 4.77 -13.76
C GLN A 181 -16.94 4.31 -12.31
N ALA A 182 -18.01 3.58 -11.98
CA ALA A 182 -18.23 2.98 -10.66
C ALA A 182 -17.38 1.71 -10.47
N ASN A 183 -16.07 1.89 -10.30
CA ASN A 183 -15.11 0.78 -10.17
C ASN A 183 -14.82 0.40 -8.71
N GLY A 184 -15.60 0.88 -7.74
CA GLY A 184 -15.34 0.67 -6.30
C GLY A 184 -14.09 1.37 -5.76
N LEU A 185 -13.38 2.14 -6.60
CA LEU A 185 -12.14 2.88 -6.28
C LEU A 185 -12.40 4.37 -5.97
N GLU A 186 -13.65 4.75 -5.75
CA GLU A 186 -14.08 6.16 -5.70
C GLU A 186 -13.72 6.85 -4.37
N LYS A 187 -13.81 6.11 -3.25
CA LYS A 187 -13.54 6.63 -1.91
C LYS A 187 -12.07 6.46 -1.57
N GLN A 188 -11.25 7.45 -1.93
CA GLN A 188 -9.83 7.50 -1.62
C GLN A 188 -9.54 8.65 -0.66
N ASN A 189 -9.33 8.34 0.61
CA ASN A 189 -8.90 9.30 1.61
C ASN A 189 -7.39 9.58 1.47
N ILE A 190 -7.00 10.85 1.53
CA ILE A 190 -5.61 11.29 1.42
C ILE A 190 -4.76 10.75 2.58
N VAL A 191 -5.31 10.73 3.79
CA VAL A 191 -4.61 10.26 4.98
C VAL A 191 -4.32 8.76 4.86
N ASP A 192 -5.32 7.98 4.47
CA ASP A 192 -5.20 6.53 4.27
C ASP A 192 -4.18 6.18 3.20
N ARG A 193 -4.18 6.92 2.08
CA ARG A 193 -3.20 6.77 1.00
C ARG A 193 -1.78 7.16 1.41
N TYR A 194 -1.61 8.11 2.31
CA TYR A 194 -0.29 8.51 2.80
C TYR A 194 0.28 7.51 3.81
N HIS A 195 -0.53 7.10 4.79
CA HIS A 195 -0.15 6.12 5.81
C HIS A 195 -0.13 4.67 5.30
N GLY A 196 -0.58 4.42 4.07
CA GLY A 196 -0.62 3.09 3.47
C GLY A 196 -1.66 2.17 4.11
N ASN A 197 -2.70 2.75 4.72
CA ASN A 197 -3.77 2.01 5.36
C ASN A 197 -4.94 1.86 4.38
N ASN A 198 -5.33 0.62 4.07
CA ASN A 198 -6.55 0.32 3.33
C ASN A 198 -6.70 1.00 1.94
N ASP A 199 -5.62 1.33 1.23
CA ASP A 199 -5.73 1.93 -0.11
C ASP A 199 -6.30 0.90 -1.12
N PRO A 200 -7.47 1.16 -1.74
CA PRO A 200 -8.06 0.24 -2.70
C PRO A 200 -7.20 0.05 -3.97
N VAL A 201 -6.42 1.06 -4.35
CA VAL A 201 -5.51 0.96 -5.50
C VAL A 201 -4.34 0.03 -5.15
N ALA A 202 -3.79 0.17 -3.95
CA ALA A 202 -2.70 -0.69 -3.49
C ALA A 202 -3.13 -2.15 -3.38
N LYS A 203 -4.33 -2.40 -2.82
CA LYS A 203 -4.92 -3.76 -2.75
C LYS A 203 -5.04 -4.39 -4.14
N LYS A 204 -5.52 -3.62 -5.13
CA LYS A 204 -5.62 -4.12 -6.51
C LYS A 204 -4.26 -4.53 -7.08
N ILE A 205 -3.24 -3.69 -6.90
CA ILE A 205 -1.87 -3.97 -7.39
C ILE A 205 -1.28 -5.21 -6.68
N LEU A 206 -1.44 -5.30 -5.36
CA LEU A 206 -0.93 -6.42 -4.59
C LEU A 206 -1.64 -7.74 -4.96
N ARG A 207 -2.95 -7.69 -5.20
CA ARG A 207 -3.73 -8.84 -5.66
C ARG A 207 -3.32 -9.31 -7.06
N GLU A 208 -3.21 -8.39 -8.01
CA GLU A 208 -2.76 -8.71 -9.38
C GLU A 208 -1.36 -9.34 -9.36
N HIS A 209 -0.48 -8.87 -8.47
CA HIS A 209 0.84 -9.46 -8.27
C HIS A 209 0.83 -10.81 -7.58
N ALA A 210 -0.11 -11.02 -6.64
CA ALA A 210 -0.28 -12.32 -6.01
C ALA A 210 -0.80 -13.37 -7.01
N GLU A 211 -1.73 -12.97 -7.87
CA GLU A 211 -2.25 -13.78 -8.98
C GLU A 211 -1.14 -14.14 -9.98
N SER A 212 -0.29 -13.19 -10.36
CA SER A 212 0.83 -13.45 -11.30
C SER A 212 1.86 -14.44 -10.73
N LYS A 213 2.06 -14.47 -9.41
CA LYS A 213 2.90 -15.44 -8.70
C LYS A 213 2.20 -16.78 -8.40
N GLY A 214 0.97 -16.98 -8.90
CA GLY A 214 0.22 -18.23 -8.78
C GLY A 214 -0.53 -18.40 -7.45
N LEU A 215 -0.77 -17.31 -6.72
CA LEU A 215 -1.56 -17.29 -5.49
C LEU A 215 -3.00 -16.85 -5.78
N THR A 216 -3.72 -17.61 -6.60
CA THR A 216 -5.14 -17.33 -6.84
C THR A 216 -5.94 -17.54 -5.57
N ALA A 217 -6.69 -16.52 -5.16
CA ALA A 217 -7.59 -16.63 -4.01
C ALA A 217 -8.64 -17.72 -4.32
N PRO A 218 -8.94 -18.65 -3.39
CA PRO A 218 -9.94 -19.68 -3.61
C PRO A 218 -11.31 -19.06 -3.92
N GLU A 219 -12.05 -19.66 -4.86
CA GLU A 219 -13.43 -19.26 -5.17
C GLU A 219 -14.34 -19.43 -3.94
N ASP A 220 -14.06 -20.46 -3.12
CA ASP A 220 -14.79 -20.74 -1.89
C ASP A 220 -14.50 -19.72 -0.78
N GLN A 221 -15.53 -18.96 -0.39
CA GLN A 221 -15.49 -17.95 0.68
C GLN A 221 -15.32 -18.50 2.09
N SER A 222 -15.50 -19.80 2.28
CA SER A 222 -15.28 -20.49 3.54
C SER A 222 -13.80 -20.77 3.84
N ILE A 223 -12.93 -20.70 2.84
CA ILE A 223 -11.50 -21.02 3.01
C ILE A 223 -10.77 -19.77 3.52
N THR A 224 -10.37 -19.84 4.78
CA THR A 224 -9.51 -18.83 5.44
C THR A 224 -8.15 -19.39 5.83
N THR A 225 -7.75 -20.51 5.22
CA THR A 225 -6.53 -21.26 5.55
C THR A 225 -5.39 -20.89 4.61
N LEU A 226 -4.25 -20.48 5.17
CA LEU A 226 -2.98 -20.34 4.46
C LEU A 226 -2.04 -21.48 4.83
N ILE A 227 -1.30 -21.97 3.83
CA ILE A 227 -0.28 -23.01 3.95
C ILE A 227 1.08 -22.38 3.74
N PHE A 228 1.99 -22.61 4.67
CA PHE A 228 3.40 -22.27 4.54
C PHE A 228 4.18 -23.55 4.21
N LEU A 229 4.84 -23.58 3.06
CA LEU A 229 5.63 -24.71 2.55
C LEU A 229 7.12 -24.43 2.74
N GLY A 230 7.91 -25.45 3.09
CA GLY A 230 9.38 -25.34 3.16
C GLY A 230 9.89 -24.70 4.45
N LEU A 231 9.14 -24.85 5.54
CA LEU A 231 9.55 -24.38 6.86
C LEU A 231 10.56 -25.33 7.52
N PRO A 232 11.55 -24.83 8.27
CA PRO A 232 12.38 -25.68 9.13
C PRO A 232 11.53 -26.34 10.23
N GLU A 233 12.14 -27.25 11.01
CA GLU A 233 11.51 -27.70 12.26
C GLU A 233 11.38 -26.49 13.19
N CYS A 234 10.14 -26.07 13.45
CA CYS A 234 9.82 -24.86 14.20
C CYS A 234 8.70 -25.14 15.19
N GLN A 235 8.71 -24.39 16.29
CA GLN A 235 7.61 -24.37 17.24
C GLN A 235 6.49 -23.45 16.75
N GLU A 236 5.28 -23.62 17.29
CA GLU A 236 4.14 -22.76 16.96
C GLU A 236 4.42 -21.27 17.26
N GLN A 237 5.24 -21.01 18.27
CA GLN A 237 5.59 -19.66 18.71
C GLN A 237 6.48 -18.95 17.67
N ASP A 238 7.38 -19.67 17.01
CA ASP A 238 8.28 -19.10 16.00
C ASP A 238 7.49 -18.65 14.77
N VAL A 239 6.55 -19.48 14.32
CA VAL A 239 5.67 -19.15 13.18
C VAL A 239 4.76 -17.97 13.52
N LYS A 240 4.22 -17.91 14.75
CA LYS A 240 3.43 -16.75 15.20
C LYS A 240 4.28 -15.48 15.23
N THR A 241 5.49 -15.56 15.77
CA THR A 241 6.41 -14.41 15.86
C THR A 241 6.81 -13.91 14.48
N SER A 242 7.20 -14.81 13.57
CA SER A 242 7.51 -14.48 12.18
C SER A 242 6.29 -13.90 11.44
N LEU A 243 5.09 -14.43 11.69
CA LEU A 243 3.87 -13.91 11.04
C LEU A 243 3.50 -12.52 11.57
N MET A 244 3.65 -12.26 12.86
CA MET A 244 3.43 -10.94 13.46
C MET A 244 4.50 -9.93 13.02
N SER A 245 5.75 -10.38 12.88
CA SER A 245 6.86 -9.55 12.36
C SER A 245 6.64 -9.19 10.89
N ALA A 246 6.28 -10.17 10.06
CA ALA A 246 6.01 -9.96 8.63
C ALA A 246 4.71 -9.15 8.38
N CYS A 247 3.69 -9.34 9.22
CA CYS A 247 2.38 -8.69 9.11
C CYS A 247 1.92 -8.08 10.46
N PRO A 248 2.38 -6.87 10.80
CA PRO A 248 2.04 -6.22 12.08
C PRO A 248 0.56 -5.87 12.25
N PHE A 249 -0.20 -5.84 11.15
CA PHE A 249 -1.64 -5.57 11.19
C PHE A 249 -2.46 -6.76 11.70
N VAL A 250 -1.87 -7.95 11.81
CA VAL A 250 -2.51 -9.15 12.32
C VAL A 250 -2.29 -9.23 13.82
N GLN A 251 -3.38 -9.09 14.59
CA GLN A 251 -3.34 -9.37 16.02
C GLN A 251 -3.51 -10.86 16.29
N GLN A 252 -2.97 -11.35 17.41
CA GLN A 252 -3.06 -12.78 17.79
C GLN A 252 -4.50 -13.30 17.82
N GLY A 253 -5.49 -12.45 18.17
CA GLY A 253 -6.91 -12.81 18.20
C GLY A 253 -7.57 -13.03 16.83
N GLN A 254 -6.87 -12.77 15.72
CA GLN A 254 -7.38 -12.99 14.36
C GLN A 254 -7.02 -14.39 13.82
N VAL A 255 -6.12 -15.11 14.49
CA VAL A 255 -5.73 -16.48 14.15
C VAL A 255 -6.60 -17.45 14.93
N LYS A 256 -7.35 -18.31 14.22
CA LYS A 256 -8.25 -19.32 14.80
C LYS A 256 -7.50 -20.55 15.30
N SER A 257 -6.62 -21.08 14.45
CA SER A 257 -5.82 -22.27 14.76
C SER A 257 -4.56 -22.30 13.92
N LEU A 258 -3.47 -22.78 14.51
CA LEU A 258 -2.21 -23.02 13.83
C LEU A 258 -1.87 -24.51 14.01
N THR A 259 -1.52 -25.19 12.93
CA THR A 259 -1.13 -26.61 12.96
C THR A 259 0.11 -26.81 12.13
N ILE A 260 1.19 -27.29 12.76
CA ILE A 260 2.45 -27.60 12.10
C ILE A 260 2.48 -29.09 11.80
N VAL A 261 2.85 -29.44 10.58
CA VAL A 261 3.13 -30.82 10.17
C VAL A 261 4.62 -30.92 9.90
N ALA A 262 5.37 -31.38 10.91
CA ALA A 262 6.82 -31.52 10.85
C ALA A 262 7.27 -32.44 9.70
N ALA A 263 6.55 -33.56 9.50
CA ALA A 263 6.86 -34.55 8.46
C ALA A 263 6.84 -33.99 7.03
N SER A 264 6.04 -32.96 6.77
CA SER A 264 5.94 -32.33 5.44
C SER A 264 6.56 -30.94 5.40
N HIS A 265 7.22 -30.48 6.47
CA HIS A 265 7.77 -29.11 6.56
C HIS A 265 6.73 -28.04 6.21
N CYS A 266 5.49 -28.24 6.66
CA CYS A 266 4.35 -27.38 6.35
C CYS A 266 3.68 -26.83 7.62
N ALA A 267 3.20 -25.59 7.57
CA ALA A 267 2.32 -25.03 8.60
C ALA A 267 0.99 -24.56 8.00
N PHE A 268 -0.10 -24.90 8.66
CA PHE A 268 -1.46 -24.48 8.31
C PHE A 268 -1.91 -23.41 9.30
N VAL A 269 -2.29 -22.24 8.80
CA VAL A 269 -2.81 -21.14 9.63
C VAL A 269 -4.21 -20.79 9.16
N VAL A 270 -5.17 -20.90 10.07
CA VAL A 270 -6.58 -20.59 9.82
C VAL A 270 -6.90 -19.24 10.45
N PHE A 271 -7.47 -18.32 9.67
CA PHE A 271 -7.90 -17.01 10.16
C PHE A 271 -9.39 -16.96 10.47
N ASN A 272 -9.78 -16.05 11.37
CA ASN A 272 -11.18 -15.81 11.70
C ASN A 272 -11.96 -15.12 10.57
N GLN A 273 -11.30 -14.26 9.80
CA GLN A 273 -11.90 -13.48 8.71
C GLN A 273 -11.15 -13.69 7.39
N ARG A 274 -11.89 -13.86 6.29
CA ARG A 274 -11.34 -13.97 4.93
C ARG A 274 -10.58 -12.71 4.50
N SER A 275 -11.11 -11.54 4.86
CA SER A 275 -10.48 -10.24 4.55
C SER A 275 -9.07 -10.09 5.16
N VAL A 276 -8.82 -10.72 6.30
CA VAL A 276 -7.50 -10.76 6.95
C VAL A 276 -6.60 -11.75 6.23
N ALA A 277 -7.10 -12.96 5.94
CA ALA A 277 -6.35 -13.98 5.21
C ALA A 277 -5.87 -13.48 3.84
N GLU A 278 -6.72 -12.78 3.08
CA GLU A 278 -6.36 -12.19 1.78
C GLU A 278 -5.28 -11.13 1.91
N ARG A 279 -5.39 -10.21 2.89
CA ARG A 279 -4.34 -9.21 3.13
C ARG A 279 -3.01 -9.83 3.54
N VAL A 280 -3.04 -10.89 4.35
CA VAL A 280 -1.82 -11.61 4.76
C VAL A 280 -1.21 -12.31 3.56
N ALA A 281 -2.02 -12.96 2.73
CA ALA A 281 -1.55 -13.59 1.50
C ALA A 281 -0.90 -12.58 0.53
N GLU A 282 -1.54 -11.43 0.32
CA GLU A 282 -1.03 -10.32 -0.49
C GLU A 282 0.30 -9.77 0.06
N ALA A 283 0.36 -9.49 1.36
CA ALA A 283 1.55 -8.94 2.02
C ALA A 283 2.73 -9.92 1.98
N LEU A 284 2.52 -11.19 2.31
CA LEU A 284 3.58 -12.20 2.29
C LEU A 284 4.05 -12.52 0.87
N THR A 285 3.18 -12.43 -0.13
CA THR A 285 3.58 -12.56 -1.54
C THR A 285 4.41 -11.38 -2.01
N ALA A 286 4.13 -10.18 -1.48
CA ALA A 286 4.94 -9.00 -1.71
C ALA A 286 6.33 -9.07 -1.07
N GLN A 287 6.45 -9.73 0.08
CA GLN A 287 7.74 -9.97 0.75
C GLN A 287 8.51 -11.17 0.17
N GLY A 288 7.88 -11.96 -0.71
CA GLY A 288 8.49 -13.12 -1.35
C GLY A 288 8.49 -14.39 -0.49
N GLY A 289 7.59 -14.47 0.49
CA GLY A 289 7.45 -15.60 1.41
C GLY A 289 7.49 -15.18 2.88
N ILE A 290 7.27 -16.14 3.77
CA ILE A 290 7.48 -15.96 5.21
C ILE A 290 8.90 -16.40 5.57
N GLU A 291 9.63 -15.58 6.32
CA GLU A 291 10.94 -15.96 6.83
C GLU A 291 10.80 -16.47 8.27
N VAL A 292 11.09 -17.76 8.47
CA VAL A 292 11.05 -18.42 9.78
C VAL A 292 12.43 -19.00 10.05
N LEU A 293 13.06 -18.55 11.15
CA LEU A 293 14.41 -18.96 11.55
C LEU A 293 15.45 -18.90 10.41
N GLY A 294 15.37 -17.86 9.57
CA GLY A 294 16.31 -17.62 8.46
C GLY A 294 16.07 -18.45 7.19
N LYS A 295 15.00 -19.28 7.12
CA LYS A 295 14.57 -19.95 5.89
C LYS A 295 13.26 -19.36 5.38
N ARG A 296 13.19 -19.16 4.06
CA ARG A 296 12.01 -18.62 3.38
C ARG A 296 11.05 -19.74 2.98
N GLY A 297 9.86 -19.70 3.57
CA GLY A 297 8.74 -20.56 3.21
C GLY A 297 7.85 -19.94 2.14
N LYS A 298 7.41 -20.74 1.18
CA LYS A 298 6.43 -20.33 0.17
C LYS A 298 5.03 -20.36 0.76
N VAL A 299 4.25 -19.30 0.55
CA VAL A 299 2.83 -19.25 0.94
C VAL A 299 1.99 -19.86 -0.18
N VAL A 300 0.94 -20.61 0.16
CA VAL A 300 -0.07 -21.13 -0.76
C VAL A 300 -1.43 -21.14 -0.05
N TRP A 301 -2.53 -20.98 -0.79
CA TRP A 301 -3.86 -21.13 -0.22
C TRP A 301 -4.20 -22.59 0.11
N GLY A 302 -4.90 -22.79 1.24
CA GLY A 302 -5.44 -24.09 1.58
C GLY A 302 -6.52 -24.55 0.61
N LYS A 303 -6.60 -25.86 0.36
CA LYS A 303 -7.74 -26.48 -0.32
C LYS A 303 -8.77 -26.92 0.74
N ALA A 304 -10.05 -26.91 0.38
CA ALA A 304 -11.09 -27.44 1.25
C ALA A 304 -10.74 -28.88 1.65
N ARG A 305 -10.78 -29.18 2.96
CA ARG A 305 -10.67 -30.56 3.41
C ARG A 305 -11.91 -31.30 2.90
N PRO A 306 -11.78 -32.45 2.20
CA PRO A 306 -12.90 -33.36 2.11
C PRO A 306 -13.26 -33.73 3.56
N ALA A 307 -14.49 -33.44 3.96
CA ALA A 307 -14.93 -33.67 5.33
C ALA A 307 -14.64 -35.13 5.70
N ARG A 308 -13.77 -35.34 6.68
CA ARG A 308 -13.40 -36.66 7.21
C ARG A 308 -14.58 -37.36 7.94
N GLY A 309 -15.80 -36.84 7.80
CA GLY A 309 -17.05 -37.41 8.29
C GLY A 309 -17.98 -37.98 7.21
N ALA A 310 -17.76 -37.71 5.91
CA ALA A 310 -18.65 -38.23 4.85
C ALA A 310 -18.27 -39.65 4.38
N ALA A 311 -17.00 -40.04 4.50
CA ALA A 311 -16.55 -41.38 4.11
C ALA A 311 -16.97 -42.49 5.11
N ALA A 312 -17.19 -42.15 6.38
CA ALA A 312 -17.67 -43.11 7.38
C ALA A 312 -19.19 -43.38 7.27
N ALA A 313 -19.98 -42.43 6.77
CA ALA A 313 -21.41 -42.60 6.57
C ALA A 313 -21.77 -43.43 5.32
N ALA A 314 -20.89 -43.47 4.31
CA ALA A 314 -21.06 -44.28 3.11
C ALA A 314 -20.70 -45.76 3.34
N ALA A 315 -19.75 -46.07 4.22
CA ALA A 315 -19.38 -47.45 4.54
C ALA A 315 -20.38 -48.16 5.48
N GLY A 316 -21.18 -47.42 6.26
CA GLY A 316 -22.19 -47.99 7.16
C GLY A 316 -23.49 -48.42 6.48
N LYS A 317 -23.81 -47.89 5.29
CA LYS A 317 -25.06 -48.23 4.56
C LYS A 317 -24.91 -49.44 3.63
N ALA A 318 -23.70 -49.86 3.28
CA ALA A 318 -23.48 -51.01 2.39
C ALA A 318 -23.53 -52.38 3.10
N LYS A 319 -23.55 -52.41 4.44
CA LYS A 319 -23.55 -53.68 5.22
C LYS A 319 -24.92 -54.10 5.75
N ALA A 320 -25.98 -53.32 5.49
CA ALA A 320 -27.33 -53.57 6.01
C ALA A 320 -28.35 -54.06 4.94
N THR A 321 -27.93 -54.28 3.70
CA THR A 321 -28.82 -54.68 2.58
C THR A 321 -28.57 -56.08 2.01
N THR A 322 -27.86 -56.97 2.74
CA THR A 322 -27.66 -58.38 2.33
C THR A 322 -28.02 -59.39 3.42
N ALA A 323 -28.99 -59.08 4.27
CA ALA A 323 -29.59 -60.03 5.19
C ALA A 323 -31.11 -59.85 5.24
N ALA A 324 -31.77 -60.26 4.17
CA ALA A 324 -33.15 -60.73 4.10
C ALA A 324 -33.31 -61.54 2.80
#